data_AF-A0AA88QZZ4-F1
#
_entry.id   AF-A0AA88QZZ4-F1
#
_cell.length_a   1.000
_cell.length_b   1.000
_cell.length_c   1.000
_cell.angle_alpha   90.00
_cell.angle_beta   90.00
_cell.angle_gamma   90.00
#
_symmetry.space_group_name_H-M   'P 1'
#
loop_
_entity.id
_entity.type
_entity.pdbx_description
1 polymer ?
#
loop_
_entity_poly.entity_id
_entity_poly.type
_entity_poly.pdbx_seq_one_letter_code
_entity_poly.pdbx_strand_id
1 'polypeptide(L)'
;MVSAKKANALSKLCRKAKDQSMEEGSATTRSLLLKSDNYSYWKNQMRSFLKQEARVEAFKMKENESINETYSKFTLIINRVKILGKVYPENEMVRKVLRYLSKRWEAKVTAIQEAKNLNVLELEELVECLMTHEITMKIYD
;
A
#
# COMPACT_ATOMS: atom_id res chain seq x y z
N MET A 1 -54.39 -8.48 -11.22
CA MET A 1 -54.03 -7.13 -11.71
C MET A 1 -52.52 -6.86 -11.53
N VAL A 2 -51.64 -7.65 -12.19
CA VAL A 2 -50.19 -7.70 -11.89
C VAL A 2 -49.25 -6.98 -12.89
N SER A 3 -49.64 -6.58 -14.11
CA SER A 3 -48.62 -6.29 -15.16
C SER A 3 -48.43 -4.85 -15.71
N ALA A 4 -49.34 -3.89 -15.55
CA ALA A 4 -49.24 -2.65 -16.36
C ALA A 4 -48.50 -1.46 -15.73
N LYS A 5 -48.40 -1.36 -14.40
CA LYS A 5 -47.80 -0.17 -13.76
C LYS A 5 -46.32 -0.31 -13.37
N LYS A 6 -45.78 -1.54 -13.39
CA LYS A 6 -44.36 -1.84 -13.12
C LYS A 6 -43.40 -1.21 -14.15
N ALA A 7 -43.83 -0.99 -15.41
CA ALA A 7 -42.98 -0.42 -16.47
C ALA A 7 -42.84 1.12 -16.43
N ASN A 8 -43.85 1.84 -15.92
CA ASN A 8 -43.83 3.31 -15.76
C ASN A 8 -43.01 3.74 -14.52
N ALA A 9 -42.78 2.81 -13.59
CA ALA A 9 -42.02 3.01 -12.36
C ALA A 9 -40.49 3.00 -12.59
N LEU A 10 -40.00 2.19 -13.52
CA LEU A 10 -38.57 2.07 -13.83
C LEU A 10 -38.04 3.27 -14.64
N SER A 11 -38.82 3.78 -15.60
CA SER A 11 -38.41 4.90 -16.46
C SER A 11 -38.39 6.26 -15.75
N LYS A 12 -39.25 6.47 -14.74
CA LYS A 12 -39.29 7.70 -13.94
C LYS A 12 -38.19 7.79 -12.88
N LEU A 13 -37.75 6.66 -12.32
CA LEU A 13 -36.69 6.64 -11.29
C LEU A 13 -35.28 6.69 -11.90
N CYS A 14 -35.05 6.04 -13.05
CA CYS A 14 -33.81 6.21 -13.81
C CYS A 14 -33.55 7.67 -14.24
N ARG A 15 -34.59 8.51 -14.39
CA ARG A 15 -34.44 9.96 -14.61
C ARG A 15 -34.00 10.71 -13.35
N LYS A 16 -34.47 10.31 -12.17
CA LYS A 16 -34.08 10.92 -10.89
C LYS A 16 -32.66 10.50 -10.46
N ALA A 17 -32.19 9.35 -10.94
CA ALA A 17 -30.81 8.92 -10.84
C ALA A 17 -29.83 9.73 -11.72
N LYS A 18 -30.31 10.69 -12.53
CA LYS A 18 -29.49 11.48 -13.45
C LYS A 18 -29.02 12.82 -12.87
N ASP A 19 -29.61 13.27 -11.75
CA ASP A 19 -29.22 14.50 -11.02
C ASP A 19 -28.28 14.18 -9.83
N GLN A 20 -27.29 13.33 -10.08
CA GLN A 20 -26.25 12.92 -9.13
C GLN A 20 -25.36 14.09 -8.69
N SER A 21 -25.43 14.46 -7.41
CA SER A 21 -24.22 14.62 -6.59
C SER A 21 -24.03 13.30 -5.83
N MET A 22 -22.85 12.68 -5.94
CA MET A 22 -22.54 11.50 -5.15
C MET A 22 -22.32 11.93 -3.68
N GLU A 23 -23.34 11.77 -2.85
CA GLU A 23 -23.24 11.95 -1.40
C GLU A 23 -23.04 10.62 -0.68
N GLU A 24 -22.36 10.67 0.48
CA GLU A 24 -22.11 9.52 1.35
C GLU A 24 -23.41 8.74 1.62
N GLY A 25 -23.39 7.43 1.39
CA GLY A 25 -24.56 6.58 1.55
C GLY A 25 -25.15 6.65 2.96
N SER A 26 -26.43 6.97 3.06
CA SER A 26 -27.21 7.13 4.30
C SER A 26 -27.66 5.80 4.94
N ALA A 27 -26.92 4.71 4.73
CA ALA A 27 -27.24 3.41 5.33
C ALA A 27 -27.12 3.50 6.87
N THR A 28 -28.26 3.73 7.53
CA THR A 28 -28.39 3.84 9.00
C THR A 28 -28.51 2.49 9.69
N THR A 29 -28.64 1.39 8.94
CA THR A 29 -28.69 0.04 9.52
C THR A 29 -27.30 -0.43 9.90
N ARG A 30 -26.85 0.11 11.02
CA ARG A 30 -25.76 -0.38 11.84
C ARG A 30 -26.03 -1.85 12.18
N SER A 31 -25.09 -2.73 11.84
CA SER A 31 -25.10 -4.10 12.39
C SER A 31 -25.20 -4.00 13.92
N LEU A 32 -26.22 -4.61 14.52
CA LEU A 32 -26.51 -4.52 15.97
C LEU A 32 -25.32 -4.90 16.86
N LEU A 33 -24.33 -5.61 16.31
CA LEU A 33 -23.13 -6.07 16.99
C LEU A 33 -22.07 -4.99 17.26
N LEU A 34 -22.08 -3.84 16.56
CA LEU A 34 -20.99 -2.85 16.65
C LEU A 34 -21.50 -1.51 17.20
N LYS A 35 -21.62 -1.37 18.52
CA LYS A 35 -22.21 -0.18 19.21
C LYS A 35 -21.60 1.18 18.82
N SER A 36 -22.42 2.21 19.00
CA SER A 36 -22.32 3.62 18.56
C SER A 36 -20.92 4.21 18.43
N ASP A 37 -20.13 4.05 19.49
CA ASP A 37 -19.04 4.97 19.75
C ASP A 37 -17.69 4.46 19.20
N ASN A 38 -17.62 3.18 18.84
CA ASN A 38 -16.38 2.56 18.33
C ASN A 38 -16.29 2.51 16.80
N TYR A 39 -17.41 2.75 16.09
CA TYR A 39 -17.41 2.68 14.61
C TYR A 39 -16.56 3.78 13.97
N SER A 40 -16.59 5.01 14.49
CA SER A 40 -15.74 6.09 13.98
C SER A 40 -14.26 5.78 14.18
N TYR A 41 -13.90 5.28 15.36
CA TYR A 41 -12.55 4.83 15.66
C TYR A 41 -12.09 3.73 14.69
N TRP A 42 -12.83 2.61 14.59
CA TRP A 42 -12.48 1.52 13.68
C TRP A 42 -12.51 1.92 12.21
N LYS A 43 -13.44 2.79 11.80
CA LYS A 43 -13.49 3.35 10.43
C LYS A 43 -12.25 4.16 10.12
N ASN A 44 -11.82 5.03 11.05
CA ASN A 44 -10.60 5.82 10.88
C ASN A 44 -9.34 4.95 10.94
N GLN A 45 -9.31 3.95 11.83
CA GLN A 45 -8.24 2.98 11.94
C GLN A 45 -8.09 2.15 10.66
N MET A 46 -9.20 1.67 10.10
CA MET A 46 -9.23 0.93 8.84
C MET A 46 -8.79 1.82 7.66
N ARG A 47 -9.29 3.06 7.59
CA ARG A 47 -8.84 4.03 6.58
C ARG A 47 -7.33 4.27 6.68
N SER A 48 -6.80 4.43 7.89
CA SER A 48 -5.37 4.58 8.14
C SER A 48 -4.59 3.34 7.70
N PHE A 49 -5.06 2.15 8.02
CA PHE A 49 -4.46 0.87 7.62
C PHE A 49 -4.38 0.75 6.10
N LEU A 50 -5.51 0.89 5.40
CA LEU A 50 -5.58 0.83 3.94
C LEU A 50 -4.66 1.87 3.29
N LYS A 51 -4.57 3.07 3.87
CA LYS A 51 -3.67 4.12 3.38
C LYS A 51 -2.20 3.75 3.53
N GLN A 52 -1.78 3.16 4.66
CA GLN A 52 -0.38 2.74 4.83
C GLN A 52 -0.05 1.50 3.99
N GLU A 53 -0.96 0.53 3.89
CA GLU A 53 -0.83 -0.62 2.98
C GLU A 53 -0.64 -0.16 1.53
N ALA A 54 -1.48 0.75 1.05
CA ALA A 54 -1.35 1.32 -0.29
C ALA A 54 -0.02 2.06 -0.48
N ARG A 55 0.51 2.71 0.56
CA ARG A 55 1.83 3.36 0.52
C ARG A 55 2.97 2.36 0.46
N VAL A 56 2.85 1.19 1.11
CA VAL A 56 3.81 0.10 0.95
C VAL A 56 3.77 -0.37 -0.50
N GLU A 57 2.61 -0.74 -1.04
CA GLU A 57 2.52 -1.28 -2.40
C GLU A 57 2.97 -0.30 -3.48
N ALA A 58 2.69 1.00 -3.31
CA ALA A 58 3.08 2.05 -4.25
C ALA A 58 4.45 2.67 -3.98
N PHE A 59 5.21 2.19 -2.99
CA PHE A 59 6.52 2.74 -2.66
C PHE A 59 7.46 2.62 -3.86
N LYS A 60 8.24 3.66 -4.14
CA LYS A 60 9.25 3.67 -5.21
C LYS A 60 10.38 4.61 -4.81
N MET A 61 11.60 4.21 -5.12
CA MET A 61 12.78 5.05 -5.02
C MET A 61 12.70 6.20 -6.02
N LYS A 62 13.04 7.42 -5.60
CA LYS A 62 13.15 8.57 -6.50
C LYS A 62 14.53 8.59 -7.18
N GLU A 63 14.62 9.22 -8.34
CA GLU A 63 15.85 9.22 -9.16
C GLU A 63 17.08 9.80 -8.44
N ASN A 64 16.90 10.85 -7.64
CA ASN A 64 18.00 11.53 -6.95
C ASN A 64 18.10 11.18 -5.46
N GLU A 65 17.41 10.13 -5.03
CA GLU A 65 17.40 9.71 -3.63
C GLU A 65 18.55 8.73 -3.35
N SER A 66 19.11 8.80 -2.15
CA SER A 66 20.08 7.80 -1.68
C SER A 66 19.37 6.53 -1.19
N ILE A 67 20.09 5.40 -1.19
CA ILE A 67 19.60 4.15 -0.59
C ILE A 67 19.23 4.36 0.89
N ASN A 68 20.02 5.13 1.63
CA ASN A 68 19.76 5.39 3.05
C ASN A 68 18.47 6.18 3.27
N GLU A 69 18.24 7.23 2.48
CA GLU A 69 16.97 7.98 2.53
C GLU A 69 15.77 7.11 2.16
N THR A 70 15.92 6.29 1.13
CA THR A 70 14.88 5.38 0.65
C THR A 70 14.54 4.36 1.73
N TYR A 71 15.55 3.75 2.33
CA TYR A 71 15.39 2.79 3.41
C TYR A 71 14.73 3.42 4.65
N SER A 72 15.16 4.62 5.03
CA SER A 72 14.56 5.36 6.16
C SER A 72 13.07 5.62 5.95
N LYS A 73 12.67 6.02 4.73
CA LYS A 73 11.24 6.23 4.39
C LYS A 73 10.46 4.92 4.39
N PHE A 74 11.05 3.84 3.89
CA PHE A 74 10.45 2.51 3.90
C PHE A 74 10.19 2.05 5.34
N THR A 75 11.19 2.10 6.21
CA THR A 75 11.09 1.74 7.63
C THR A 75 10.03 2.57 8.37
N LEU A 76 9.92 3.86 8.06
CA LEU A 76 8.86 4.70 8.61
C LEU A 76 7.46 4.20 8.24
N ILE A 77 7.25 3.75 7.01
CA ILE A 77 5.96 3.21 6.56
C ILE A 77 5.69 1.85 7.22
N ILE A 78 6.67 0.96 7.24
CA ILE A 78 6.57 -0.36 7.88
C ILE A 78 6.24 -0.22 9.37
N ASN A 79 6.88 0.71 10.08
CA ASN A 79 6.59 0.98 11.48
C ASN A 79 5.15 1.47 11.69
N ARG A 80 4.61 2.29 10.78
CA ARG A 80 3.20 2.70 10.84
C ARG A 80 2.25 1.53 10.63
N VAL A 81 2.55 0.64 9.70
CA VAL A 81 1.75 -0.58 9.47
C VAL A 81 1.82 -1.53 10.68
N LYS A 82 3.00 -1.64 11.31
CA LYS A 82 3.23 -2.42 12.54
C LYS A 82 2.35 -1.92 13.69
N ILE A 83 2.29 -0.60 13.91
CA ILE A 83 1.41 0.00 14.94
C ILE A 83 -0.08 -0.26 14.65
N LEU A 84 -0.44 -0.41 13.37
CA LEU A 84 -1.81 -0.72 12.94
C LEU A 84 -2.13 -2.23 12.97
N GLY A 85 -1.19 -3.07 13.39
CA GLY A 85 -1.41 -4.49 13.68
C GLY A 85 -0.93 -5.48 12.61
N LYS A 86 -0.28 -5.03 11.53
CA LYS A 86 0.33 -5.92 10.53
C LYS A 86 1.85 -5.85 10.61
N VAL A 87 2.47 -7.01 10.80
CA VAL A 87 3.92 -7.17 10.79
C VAL A 87 4.32 -7.83 9.47
N TYR A 88 5.26 -7.22 8.75
CA TYR A 88 5.84 -7.85 7.57
C TYR A 88 7.00 -8.76 7.98
N PRO A 89 7.03 -10.01 7.52
CA PRO A 89 8.19 -10.86 7.70
C PRO A 89 9.36 -10.33 6.88
N GLU A 90 10.57 -10.63 7.34
CA GLU A 90 11.80 -10.05 6.80
C GLU A 90 12.02 -10.36 5.32
N ASN A 91 11.77 -11.61 4.93
CA ASN A 91 11.82 -12.03 3.53
C ASN A 91 10.85 -11.25 2.61
N GLU A 92 9.69 -10.84 3.12
CA GLU A 92 8.76 -10.00 2.37
C GLU A 92 9.29 -8.56 2.26
N MET A 93 9.88 -8.02 3.33
CA MET A 93 10.53 -6.71 3.31
C MET A 93 11.69 -6.66 2.31
N VAL A 94 12.55 -7.68 2.29
CA VAL A 94 13.66 -7.86 1.33
C VAL A 94 13.14 -7.80 -0.12
N ARG A 95 12.11 -8.59 -0.44
CA ARG A 95 11.51 -8.61 -1.78
C ARG A 95 10.86 -7.27 -2.16
N LYS A 96 10.29 -6.58 -1.18
CA LYS A 96 9.70 -5.25 -1.38
C LYS A 96 10.78 -4.21 -1.65
N VAL A 97 11.84 -4.14 -0.85
CA VAL A 97 12.98 -3.22 -1.09
C VAL A 97 13.56 -3.39 -2.48
N LEU A 98 13.84 -4.64 -2.91
CA LEU A 98 14.36 -4.93 -4.25
C LEU A 98 13.42 -4.45 -5.37
N ARG A 99 12.09 -4.53 -5.17
CA ARG A 99 11.08 -4.10 -6.15
C ARG A 99 11.01 -2.58 -6.32
N TYR A 100 11.37 -1.83 -5.29
CA TYR A 100 11.21 -0.37 -5.28
C TYR A 100 12.41 0.38 -5.81
N LEU A 101 13.55 -0.29 -6.00
CA LEU A 101 14.73 0.31 -6.57
C LEU A 101 14.47 0.79 -8.00
N SER A 102 15.09 1.91 -8.37
CA SER A 102 14.99 2.46 -9.71
C SER A 102 15.75 1.61 -10.73
N LYS A 103 15.47 1.80 -12.02
CA LYS A 103 16.04 0.99 -13.11
C LYS A 103 17.57 0.92 -13.12
N ARG A 104 18.27 1.96 -12.61
CA ARG A 104 19.75 1.97 -12.51
C ARG A 104 20.30 0.81 -11.65
N TRP A 105 19.50 0.26 -10.75
CA TRP A 105 19.87 -0.83 -9.86
C TRP A 105 19.55 -2.22 -10.43
N GLU A 106 18.95 -2.32 -11.63
CA GLU A 106 18.45 -3.58 -12.20
C GLU A 106 19.54 -4.66 -12.26
N ALA A 107 20.74 -4.32 -12.73
CA ALA A 107 21.87 -5.25 -12.77
C ALA A 107 22.27 -5.77 -11.39
N LYS A 108 22.29 -4.91 -10.37
CA LYS A 108 22.61 -5.28 -8.99
C LYS A 108 21.51 -6.13 -8.37
N VAL A 109 20.25 -5.82 -8.64
CA VAL A 109 19.09 -6.60 -8.18
C VAL A 109 19.16 -8.03 -8.74
N THR A 110 19.38 -8.18 -10.05
CA THR A 110 19.51 -9.50 -10.68
C THR A 110 20.65 -10.31 -10.07
N ALA A 111 21.83 -9.69 -9.89
CA ALA A 111 22.97 -10.36 -9.27
C ALA A 111 22.68 -10.84 -7.83
N ILE A 112 21.93 -10.07 -7.04
CA ILE A 112 21.51 -10.48 -5.68
C ILE A 112 20.52 -11.64 -5.74
N GLN A 113 19.56 -11.60 -6.66
CA GLN A 113 18.56 -12.65 -6.83
C GLN A 113 19.16 -13.99 -7.28
N GLU A 114 20.23 -13.95 -8.09
CA GLU A 114 20.96 -15.13 -8.55
C GLU A 114 21.91 -15.68 -7.48
N ALA A 115 22.57 -14.80 -6.71
CA ALA A 115 23.60 -15.20 -5.76
C ALA A 115 23.06 -15.57 -4.36
N LYS A 116 21.93 -15.01 -3.93
CA LYS A 116 21.43 -15.14 -2.55
C LYS A 116 20.02 -15.71 -2.46
N ASN A 117 19.75 -16.45 -1.39
CA ASN A 117 18.41 -16.93 -1.07
C ASN A 117 17.60 -15.83 -0.34
N LEU A 118 16.65 -15.21 -1.04
CA LEU A 118 15.82 -14.12 -0.51
C LEU A 118 14.90 -14.51 0.66
N ASN A 119 14.75 -15.81 0.96
CA ASN A 119 13.96 -16.26 2.11
C ASN A 119 14.72 -16.25 3.43
N VAL A 120 16.06 -16.24 3.38
CA VAL A 120 16.95 -16.30 4.54
C VAL A 120 17.79 -15.02 4.66
N LEU A 121 17.90 -14.25 3.57
CA LEU A 121 18.60 -12.97 3.55
C LEU A 121 18.01 -11.99 4.57
N GLU A 122 18.86 -11.44 5.42
CA GLU A 122 18.49 -10.40 6.37
C GLU A 122 18.34 -9.05 5.65
N LEU A 123 17.41 -8.23 6.14
CA LEU A 123 17.12 -6.93 5.53
C LEU A 123 18.31 -5.98 5.68
N GLU A 124 18.99 -6.02 6.81
CA GLU A 124 20.16 -5.19 7.11
C GLU A 124 21.33 -5.55 6.16
N GLU A 125 21.61 -6.84 5.98
CA GLU A 125 22.62 -7.32 5.03
C GLU A 125 22.34 -6.86 3.59
N LEU A 126 21.06 -6.89 3.17
CA LEU A 126 20.67 -6.37 1.85
C LEU A 126 20.99 -4.87 1.73
N VAL A 127 20.60 -4.09 2.72
CA VAL A 127 20.74 -2.62 2.71
C VAL A 127 22.21 -2.23 2.71
N GLU A 128 23.05 -2.89 3.51
CA GLU A 128 24.50 -2.68 3.51
C GLU A 128 25.13 -2.98 2.14
N CYS A 129 24.70 -4.06 1.49
CA CYS A 129 25.17 -4.41 0.16
C CYS A 129 24.80 -3.34 -0.89
N LEU A 130 23.59 -2.78 -0.79
CA LEU A 130 23.12 -1.70 -1.66
C LEU A 130 23.86 -0.38 -1.39
N MET A 131 24.09 -0.03 -0.13
CA MET A 131 24.85 1.17 0.25
C MET A 131 26.29 1.10 -0.23
N THR A 132 26.96 -0.04 -0.04
CA THR A 132 28.32 -0.27 -0.53
C THR A 132 28.39 -0.11 -2.05
N HIS A 133 27.40 -0.64 -2.77
CA HIS A 133 27.32 -0.47 -4.21
C HIS A 133 27.07 0.99 -4.61
N GLU A 134 26.23 1.73 -3.87
CA GLU A 134 26.02 3.16 -4.11
C GLU A 134 27.33 3.95 -4.05
N ILE A 135 28.16 3.67 -3.04
CA ILE A 135 29.46 4.33 -2.87
C ILE A 135 30.37 3.99 -4.05
N THR A 136 30.43 2.72 -4.47
CA THR A 136 31.24 2.33 -5.63
C THR A 136 30.78 3.01 -6.91
N MET A 137 29.46 3.11 -7.17
CA MET A 137 28.95 3.80 -8.36
C MET A 137 29.37 5.28 -8.37
N LYS A 138 29.27 5.97 -7.23
CA LYS A 138 29.67 7.38 -7.09
C LYS A 138 31.18 7.63 -7.27
N ILE A 139 32.03 6.59 -7.13
CA ILE A 139 33.48 6.71 -7.32
C ILE A 139 33.84 6.62 -8.83
N TYR A 140 33.03 5.92 -9.62
CA TYR A 140 33.28 5.67 -11.04
C TYR A 140 32.46 6.56 -11.99
N ASP A 141 31.54 7.36 -11.45
CA ASP A 141 30.85 8.47 -12.14
C ASP A 141 31.70 9.75 -12.14
#